data_AF-A0A7S2QB01-F1
#
_entry.id   AF-A0A7S2QB01-F1
#
_cell.length_a   1.000
_cell.length_b   1.000
_cell.length_c   1.000
_cell.angle_alpha   90.00
_cell.angle_beta   90.00
_cell.angle_gamma   90.00
#
_symmetry.space_group_name_H-M   'P 1'
#
loop_
_entity.id
_entity.type
_entity.pdbx_description
1 polymer ?
#
loop_
_entity_poly.entity_id
_entity_poly.type
_entity_poly.pdbx_seq_one_letter_code
_entity_poly.pdbx_strand_id
1 'polypeptide(L)'
;GRARGTAGPRWVGRRGLGPWGEMAGFLLSAGPESAEETHHQILQRSLADRKRGGPHEQIRSPPHRLQNTRSTEIMHSSLHEPLAAWKTLEPHKPHWPTTWRRFHLNHGIRVVDNDTVVVSARDKVHKTQRGLIRSSSGCATYSQTQRQKAEIEVGELAEIMATSDVTWSPKKLELALKERRGRQGVWAHYDLGIRAFLSSFPKTFELYGKDGEFVRLKRARCATVLDHGEDAMRRLARARSEDAARRLAREHSHGVLQREPSPRIPNKQHPDVPHNQTKVAEPLLSLPSLKSNRMKVGFIPYADVTADRFRSSGE
;
A
#
# COMPACT_ATOMS: atom_id res chain seq x y z
N GLY A 1 44.59 27.61 8.02
CA GLY A 1 44.19 28.36 9.22
C GLY A 1 44.02 27.40 10.38
N ARG A 2 44.53 27.78 11.55
CA ARG A 2 44.80 26.94 12.74
C ARG A 2 43.60 26.16 13.31
N ALA A 3 43.92 24.97 13.80
CA ALA A 3 43.10 24.09 14.64
C ALA A 3 42.70 24.74 15.98
N ARG A 4 41.56 24.31 16.53
CA ARG A 4 41.28 24.38 17.98
C ARG A 4 40.69 23.05 18.44
N GLY A 5 41.53 22.27 19.13
CA GLY A 5 41.11 21.11 19.91
C GLY A 5 40.47 21.57 21.22
N THR A 6 39.36 20.93 21.59
CA THR A 6 38.70 21.10 22.88
C THR A 6 39.31 20.15 23.90
N ALA A 7 39.80 20.72 24.99
CA ALA A 7 40.37 20.03 26.13
C ALA A 7 39.29 19.26 26.92
N GLY A 8 39.60 18.01 27.27
CA GLY A 8 38.78 17.20 28.16
C GLY A 8 38.96 17.57 29.64
N PRO A 9 37.96 17.31 30.51
CA PRO A 9 38.04 17.64 31.92
C PRO A 9 38.96 16.68 32.68
N ARG A 10 39.84 17.30 33.47
CA ARG A 10 40.83 16.71 34.37
C ARG A 10 40.13 16.30 35.67
N TRP A 11 40.04 15.00 35.96
CA TRP A 11 39.56 14.53 37.26
C TRP A 11 40.69 14.64 38.28
N VAL A 12 40.49 15.53 39.26
CA VAL A 12 41.38 15.71 40.41
C VAL A 12 41.00 14.67 41.46
N GLY A 13 41.97 13.84 41.84
CA GLY A 13 41.83 12.88 42.92
C GLY A 13 42.02 13.50 44.31
N ARG A 14 41.64 12.68 45.30
CA ARG A 14 42.06 12.66 46.71
C ARG A 14 41.53 13.76 47.64
N ARG A 15 40.72 13.32 48.61
CA ARG A 15 40.76 13.53 50.08
C ARG A 15 39.48 12.90 50.65
N GLY A 16 39.43 12.15 51.75
CA GLY A 16 40.42 11.70 52.71
C GLY A 16 39.79 10.57 53.53
N LEU A 17 40.60 9.59 53.91
CA LEU A 17 40.27 8.60 54.92
C LEU A 17 40.40 9.28 56.28
N GLY A 18 39.27 9.48 56.97
CA GLY A 18 39.24 9.76 58.40
C GLY A 18 39.00 8.44 59.14
N PRO A 19 39.84 8.06 60.13
CA PRO A 19 39.59 6.91 60.98
C PRO A 19 38.86 7.36 62.27
N TRP A 20 38.27 6.38 62.96
CA TRP A 20 37.70 6.44 64.32
C TRP A 20 36.25 6.92 64.45
N GLY A 21 35.42 5.98 64.90
CA GLY A 21 34.03 6.17 65.28
C GLY A 21 33.36 4.84 65.60
N GLU A 22 33.96 4.05 66.50
CA GLU A 22 33.25 3.01 67.25
C GLU A 22 32.09 3.67 67.99
N MET A 23 30.86 3.42 67.56
CA MET A 23 29.68 3.62 68.41
C MET A 23 28.77 2.41 68.29
N ALA A 24 28.79 1.65 69.37
CA ALA A 24 27.68 0.98 70.02
C ALA A 24 26.72 0.19 69.11
N GLY A 25 26.85 -1.13 69.21
CA GLY A 25 25.79 -2.05 68.84
C GLY A 25 24.51 -1.75 69.62
N PHE A 26 23.47 -1.35 68.90
CA PHE A 26 22.11 -1.59 69.31
C PHE A 26 21.70 -2.96 68.77
N LEU A 27 21.66 -3.94 69.67
CA LEU A 27 20.95 -5.20 69.47
C LEU A 27 19.47 -4.87 69.22
N LEU A 28 19.09 -4.79 67.94
CA LEU A 28 17.70 -4.85 67.53
C LEU A 28 17.21 -6.25 67.88
N SER A 29 16.36 -6.31 68.90
CA SER A 29 15.60 -7.49 69.32
C SER A 29 14.96 -8.16 68.10
N ALA A 30 15.07 -9.49 68.01
CA ALA A 30 14.37 -10.29 67.01
C ALA A 30 12.87 -10.10 67.19
N GLY A 31 12.27 -9.27 66.34
CA GLY A 31 10.82 -9.09 66.26
C GLY A 31 10.13 -10.37 65.78
N PRO A 32 8.84 -10.56 66.11
CA PRO A 32 8.10 -11.78 65.85
C PRO A 32 8.11 -12.14 64.36
N GLU A 33 8.45 -13.40 64.10
CA GLU A 33 8.61 -14.03 62.79
C GLU A 33 7.28 -14.21 62.06
N SER A 34 6.63 -13.13 61.63
CA SER A 34 5.62 -13.19 60.56
C SER A 34 5.21 -11.79 60.07
N ALA A 35 6.17 -10.88 59.91
CA ALA A 35 5.90 -9.68 59.12
C ALA A 35 5.84 -10.11 57.65
N GLU A 36 4.63 -10.21 57.09
CA GLU A 36 4.42 -10.42 55.66
C GLU A 36 5.30 -9.43 54.90
N GLU A 37 6.27 -9.96 54.13
CA GLU A 37 7.18 -9.11 53.35
C GLU A 37 6.32 -8.19 52.49
N THR A 38 6.52 -6.88 52.65
CA THR A 38 5.81 -5.91 51.82
C THR A 38 6.21 -6.13 50.37
N HIS A 39 5.28 -5.90 49.43
CA HIS A 39 5.54 -6.04 47.99
C HIS A 39 6.80 -5.27 47.53
N HIS A 40 7.11 -4.16 48.21
CA HIS A 40 8.34 -3.40 47.99
C HIS A 40 9.61 -4.19 48.34
N GLN A 41 9.64 -4.87 49.49
CA GLN A 41 10.78 -5.66 49.95
C GLN A 41 11.04 -6.85 49.02
N ILE A 42 9.97 -7.53 48.57
CA ILE A 42 10.04 -8.60 47.57
C ILE A 42 10.67 -8.08 46.27
N LEU A 43 10.25 -6.90 45.80
CA LEU A 43 10.81 -6.27 44.60
C LEU A 43 12.30 -5.93 44.75
N GLN A 44 12.72 -5.36 45.90
CA GLN A 44 14.12 -5.03 46.15
C GLN A 44 15.01 -6.27 46.21
N ARG A 45 14.53 -7.34 46.84
CA ARG A 45 15.22 -8.62 46.89
C ARG A 45 15.37 -9.24 45.48
N SER A 46 14.32 -9.18 44.66
CA SER A 46 14.39 -9.63 43.26
C SER A 46 15.37 -8.83 42.39
N LEU A 47 15.62 -7.57 42.76
CA LEU A 47 16.62 -6.72 42.09
C LEU A 47 18.04 -7.07 42.54
N ALA A 48 18.23 -7.49 43.79
CA ALA A 48 19.52 -7.88 44.34
C ALA A 48 20.00 -9.25 43.85
N ASP A 49 19.10 -10.22 43.66
CA ASP A 49 19.43 -11.62 43.31
C ASP A 49 19.75 -11.87 41.81
N ARG A 50 19.95 -10.82 41.01
CA ARG A 50 20.22 -10.96 39.56
C ARG A 50 21.63 -11.49 39.30
N LYS A 51 21.73 -12.76 38.90
CA LYS A 51 23.00 -13.46 38.59
C LYS A 51 23.92 -12.73 37.60
N ARG A 52 23.39 -11.92 36.66
CA ARG A 52 24.16 -10.97 35.82
C ARG A 52 23.27 -9.80 35.35
N GLY A 53 23.87 -8.61 35.41
CA GLY A 53 23.35 -7.36 34.84
C GLY A 53 22.44 -6.61 35.81
N GLY A 54 22.70 -5.31 36.00
CA GLY A 54 21.88 -4.41 36.81
C GLY A 54 20.44 -4.26 36.27
N PRO A 55 19.68 -3.25 36.70
CA PRO A 55 18.43 -2.86 36.06
C PRO A 55 18.53 -2.96 34.53
N HIS A 56 17.48 -3.40 33.84
CA HIS A 56 17.53 -3.64 32.39
C HIS A 56 17.99 -2.38 31.62
N GLU A 57 17.73 -1.22 32.20
CA GLU A 57 18.18 0.11 31.81
C GLU A 57 19.71 0.31 31.86
N GLN A 58 20.42 -0.40 32.73
CA GLN A 58 21.86 -0.30 32.92
C GLN A 58 22.67 -1.31 32.07
N ILE A 59 22.04 -2.42 31.65
CA ILE A 59 22.68 -3.46 30.82
C ILE A 59 22.76 -3.02 29.35
N ARG A 60 21.80 -2.21 28.91
CA ARG A 60 21.72 -1.75 27.51
C ARG A 60 22.74 -0.65 27.24
N SER A 61 23.32 -0.65 26.04
CA SER A 61 24.23 0.42 25.63
C SER A 61 23.52 1.78 25.71
N PRO A 62 24.22 2.89 25.98
CA PRO A 62 23.59 4.22 26.05
C PRO A 62 22.73 4.57 24.82
N PRO A 63 23.10 4.23 23.56
CA PRO A 63 22.22 4.39 22.41
C PRO A 63 20.95 3.53 22.49
N HIS A 64 21.05 2.30 22.98
CA HIS A 64 19.92 1.39 23.12
C HIS A 64 18.96 1.77 24.25
N ARG A 65 19.42 2.54 25.26
CA ARG A 65 18.54 3.20 26.24
C ARG A 65 17.81 4.41 25.65
N LEU A 66 18.41 5.07 24.66
CA LEU A 66 17.79 6.16 23.92
C LEU A 66 16.74 5.65 22.91
N GLN A 67 16.83 4.37 22.52
CA GLN A 67 15.78 3.70 21.77
C GLN A 67 14.54 3.57 22.67
N ASN A 68 13.47 4.27 22.28
CA ASN A 68 12.14 4.34 22.90
C ASN A 68 11.95 5.42 23.98
N THR A 69 12.96 6.26 24.26
CA THR A 69 12.82 7.37 25.23
C THR A 69 12.62 8.74 24.56
N ARG A 70 13.03 8.90 23.30
CA ARG A 70 12.81 10.13 22.53
C ARG A 70 11.82 9.86 21.40
N SER A 71 10.57 10.22 21.64
CA SER A 71 9.60 10.42 20.56
C SER A 71 9.52 11.92 20.29
N THR A 72 9.61 12.28 19.02
CA THR A 72 9.41 13.66 18.58
C THR A 72 8.12 13.73 17.79
N GLU A 73 7.33 14.75 18.05
CA GLU A 73 6.25 15.10 17.14
C GLU A 73 6.89 15.52 15.80
N ILE A 74 6.42 14.95 14.69
CA ILE A 74 6.83 15.41 13.36
C ILE A 74 5.94 16.61 13.06
N MET A 75 6.47 17.81 13.24
CA MET A 75 5.80 19.01 12.80
C MET A 75 5.88 19.11 11.27
N HIS A 76 4.89 19.73 10.62
CA HIS A 76 4.92 19.96 9.18
C HIS A 76 6.18 20.73 8.73
N SER A 77 6.74 21.58 9.60
CA SER A 77 7.99 22.31 9.39
C SER A 77 9.26 21.44 9.42
N SER A 78 9.16 20.21 9.91
CA SER A 78 10.27 19.26 9.98
C SER A 78 10.48 18.50 8.66
N LEU A 79 9.54 18.64 7.72
CA LEU A 79 9.59 18.00 6.42
C LEU A 79 10.30 18.92 5.43
N HIS A 80 11.27 18.38 4.69
CA HIS A 80 11.96 19.12 3.64
C HIS A 80 11.00 19.60 2.54
N GLU A 81 9.93 18.82 2.30
CA GLU A 81 8.82 19.19 1.42
C GLU A 81 7.51 19.00 2.17
N PRO A 82 6.60 19.99 2.14
CA PRO A 82 5.29 19.83 2.75
C PRO A 82 4.54 18.69 2.07
N LEU A 83 3.92 17.82 2.88
CA LEU A 83 3.07 16.77 2.34
C LEU A 83 1.90 17.38 1.58
N ALA A 84 1.54 16.74 0.47
CA ALA A 84 0.29 17.05 -0.21
C ALA A 84 -0.89 16.87 0.77
N ALA A 85 -1.93 17.70 0.63
CA ALA A 85 -3.06 17.74 1.55
C ALA A 85 -3.80 16.38 1.73
N TRP A 86 -3.64 15.47 0.78
CA TRP A 86 -4.25 14.13 0.78
C TRP A 86 -3.32 13.04 1.32
N LYS A 87 -2.10 13.36 1.76
CA LYS A 87 -1.18 12.39 2.40
C LYS A 87 -1.10 12.64 3.89
N THR A 88 -1.26 11.57 4.67
CA THR A 88 -1.15 11.59 6.13
C THR A 88 0.04 10.75 6.57
N LEU A 89 0.85 11.25 7.52
CA LEU A 89 1.88 10.42 8.17
C LEU A 89 1.26 9.63 9.31
N GLU A 90 1.49 8.33 9.30
CA GLU A 90 1.10 7.45 10.40
C GLU A 90 2.31 6.67 10.92
N PRO A 91 2.36 6.34 12.21
CA PRO A 91 3.35 5.41 12.71
C PRO A 91 3.13 4.04 12.05
N HIS A 92 4.20 3.39 11.57
CA HIS A 92 4.10 2.08 10.93
C HIS A 92 3.50 1.01 11.87
N LYS A 93 3.71 1.15 13.18
CA LYS A 93 3.07 0.36 14.23
C LYS A 93 2.26 1.29 15.13
N PRO A 94 0.94 1.43 14.94
CA PRO A 94 0.12 2.23 15.85
C PRO A 94 0.11 1.55 17.22
N HIS A 95 0.50 2.28 18.26
CA HIS A 95 0.39 1.82 19.65
C HIS A 95 -0.90 2.38 20.24
N TRP A 96 -1.54 1.61 21.10
CA TRP A 96 -2.70 2.07 21.85
C TRP A 96 -2.23 2.74 23.16
N PRO A 97 -2.80 3.87 23.61
CA PRO A 97 -3.88 4.65 22.98
C PRO A 97 -3.40 5.46 21.77
N THR A 98 -4.24 5.51 20.72
CA THR A 98 -3.94 6.15 19.42
C THR A 98 -3.84 7.68 19.47
N THR A 99 -4.12 8.28 20.62
CA THR A 99 -4.10 9.73 20.85
C THR A 99 -2.70 10.33 20.87
N TRP A 100 -1.66 9.52 21.08
CA TRP A 100 -0.27 9.99 21.03
C TRP A 100 0.36 9.65 19.69
N ARG A 101 0.35 10.61 18.77
CA ARG A 101 1.08 10.57 17.48
C ARG A 101 2.59 10.75 17.70
N ARG A 102 3.16 9.87 18.54
CA ARG A 102 4.58 9.84 18.87
C ARG A 102 5.29 8.99 17.83
N PHE A 103 6.02 9.65 16.92
CA PHE A 103 6.82 8.95 15.94
C PHE A 103 8.16 8.59 16.56
N HIS A 104 8.50 7.31 16.53
CA HIS A 104 9.80 6.82 16.97
C HIS A 104 10.65 6.47 15.75
N LEU A 105 11.90 6.96 15.71
CA LEU A 105 12.83 6.72 14.59
C LEU A 105 12.97 5.23 14.26
N ASN A 106 12.95 4.36 15.28
CA ASN A 106 13.06 2.91 15.10
C ASN A 106 11.80 2.24 14.55
N HIS A 107 10.63 2.84 14.74
CA HIS A 107 9.38 2.22 14.31
C HIS A 107 9.04 2.57 12.87
N GLY A 108 9.68 3.59 12.30
CA GLY A 108 9.41 4.06 10.96
C GLY A 108 8.09 4.83 10.87
N ILE A 109 8.00 5.63 9.82
CA ILE A 109 6.80 6.40 9.47
C ILE A 109 6.29 5.80 8.16
N ARG A 110 4.99 5.58 8.06
CA ARG A 110 4.34 5.28 6.78
C ARG A 110 3.60 6.51 6.29
N VAL A 111 3.69 6.75 4.98
CA VAL A 111 2.87 7.75 4.30
C VAL A 111 1.60 7.05 3.86
N VAL A 112 0.47 7.40 4.47
CA VAL A 112 -0.84 6.95 4.04
C VAL A 112 -1.37 7.95 3.03
N ASP A 113 -1.60 7.46 1.83
CA ASP A 113 -2.28 8.19 0.77
C ASP A 113 -3.79 8.02 0.98
N ASN A 114 -4.48 9.11 1.32
CA ASN A 114 -5.94 9.07 1.52
C ASN A 114 -6.70 8.95 0.20
N ASP A 115 -6.07 9.31 -0.93
CA ASP A 115 -6.68 9.18 -2.24
C ASP A 115 -6.55 7.75 -2.75
N THR A 116 -5.44 7.06 -2.47
CA THR A 116 -5.20 5.69 -2.93
C THR A 116 -5.82 4.65 -2.01
N VAL A 117 -6.88 4.02 -2.47
CA VAL A 117 -7.56 2.91 -1.81
C VAL A 117 -6.95 1.59 -2.27
N VAL A 118 -6.46 0.79 -1.32
CA VAL A 118 -5.96 -0.57 -1.56
C VAL A 118 -6.96 -1.57 -1.00
N VAL A 119 -7.58 -2.37 -1.85
CA VAL A 119 -8.59 -3.36 -1.46
C VAL A 119 -8.15 -4.77 -1.84
N SER A 120 -8.20 -5.69 -0.87
CA SER A 120 -7.98 -7.12 -1.15
C SER A 120 -9.07 -7.67 -2.08
N ALA A 121 -8.68 -8.41 -3.12
CA ALA A 121 -9.59 -9.00 -4.11
C ALA A 121 -10.63 -9.96 -3.50
N ARG A 122 -10.24 -10.73 -2.47
CA ARG A 122 -11.11 -11.68 -1.72
C ARG A 122 -11.91 -12.64 -2.62
N ASP A 123 -11.29 -13.09 -3.69
CA ASP A 123 -11.89 -13.84 -4.79
C ASP A 123 -11.79 -15.36 -4.64
N LYS A 124 -10.88 -15.85 -3.80
CA LYS A 124 -10.67 -17.30 -3.59
C LYS A 124 -11.43 -17.73 -2.35
N VAL A 125 -12.30 -18.73 -2.48
CA VAL A 125 -13.04 -19.32 -1.34
C VAL A 125 -12.46 -20.70 -1.03
N HIS A 126 -12.01 -20.89 0.20
CA HIS A 126 -11.48 -22.17 0.68
C HIS A 126 -12.41 -22.74 1.75
N LYS A 127 -12.77 -24.03 1.61
CA LYS A 127 -13.46 -24.76 2.66
C LYS A 127 -12.43 -25.19 3.70
N THR A 128 -12.62 -24.74 4.93
CA THR A 128 -11.82 -25.13 6.09
C THR A 128 -12.71 -25.91 7.06
N GLN A 129 -12.10 -26.61 8.03
CA GLN A 129 -12.86 -27.32 9.07
C GLN A 129 -13.80 -26.39 9.86
N ARG A 130 -13.46 -25.09 9.97
CA ARG A 130 -14.25 -24.07 10.68
C ARG A 130 -15.23 -23.30 9.78
N GLY A 131 -15.32 -23.62 8.49
CA GLY A 131 -16.22 -22.93 7.55
C GLY A 131 -15.52 -22.43 6.28
N LEU A 132 -16.17 -21.53 5.56
CA LEU A 132 -15.66 -20.97 4.31
C LEU A 132 -14.82 -19.71 4.60
N ILE A 133 -13.53 -19.76 4.32
CA ILE A 133 -12.63 -18.60 4.43
C ILE A 133 -12.37 -18.05 3.03
N ARG A 134 -12.36 -16.72 2.89
CA ARG A 134 -11.98 -16.04 1.65
C ARG A 134 -10.52 -15.60 1.71
N SER A 135 -9.69 -16.13 0.81
CA SER A 135 -8.34 -15.64 0.56
C SER A 135 -8.35 -14.70 -0.65
N SER A 136 -7.26 -13.97 -0.84
CA SER A 136 -7.12 -12.96 -1.90
C SER A 136 -6.05 -13.40 -2.88
N SER A 137 -6.33 -13.41 -4.18
CA SER A 137 -5.30 -13.63 -5.19
C SER A 137 -4.37 -12.42 -5.38
N GLY A 138 -4.74 -11.26 -4.84
CA GLY A 138 -3.97 -10.01 -4.92
C GLY A 138 -4.73 -8.81 -4.34
N CYS A 139 -4.26 -7.60 -4.61
CA CYS A 139 -4.93 -6.36 -4.24
C CYS A 139 -5.26 -5.49 -5.46
N ALA A 140 -6.39 -4.78 -5.39
CA ALA A 140 -6.77 -3.73 -6.33
C ALA A 140 -6.46 -2.37 -5.70
N THR A 141 -5.71 -1.55 -6.42
CA THR A 141 -5.29 -0.22 -5.95
C THR A 141 -5.91 0.85 -6.85
N TYR A 142 -6.82 1.69 -6.35
CA TYR A 142 -7.47 2.74 -7.13
C TYR A 142 -7.60 4.04 -6.33
N SER A 143 -7.70 5.18 -7.01
CA SER A 143 -7.96 6.46 -6.34
C SER A 143 -9.45 6.64 -6.02
N GLN A 144 -9.78 7.36 -4.95
CA GLN A 144 -11.16 7.71 -4.62
C GLN A 144 -11.87 8.47 -5.76
N THR A 145 -11.16 9.36 -6.47
CA THR A 145 -11.69 10.05 -7.64
C THR A 145 -12.07 9.09 -8.78
N GLN A 146 -11.31 8.01 -8.99
CA GLN A 146 -11.64 7.01 -10.01
C GLN A 146 -12.92 6.25 -9.67
N ARG A 147 -13.10 5.93 -8.38
CA ARG A 147 -14.34 5.32 -7.89
C ARG A 147 -15.54 6.25 -8.15
N GLN A 148 -15.43 7.51 -7.76
CA GLN A 148 -16.50 8.49 -7.98
C GLN A 148 -16.83 8.67 -9.47
N LYS A 149 -15.81 8.77 -10.33
CA LYS A 149 -16.03 8.82 -11.79
C LYS A 149 -16.79 7.60 -12.29
N ALA A 150 -16.42 6.40 -11.86
CA ALA A 150 -17.12 5.18 -12.25
C ALA A 150 -18.58 5.15 -11.74
N GLU A 151 -18.84 5.61 -10.51
CA GLU A 151 -20.19 5.70 -9.94
C GLU A 151 -21.08 6.70 -10.71
N ILE A 152 -20.55 7.88 -11.03
CA ILE A 152 -21.26 8.90 -11.83
C ILE A 152 -21.64 8.32 -13.20
N GLU A 153 -20.68 7.69 -13.88
CA GLU A 153 -20.91 7.12 -15.22
C GLU A 153 -21.96 6.02 -15.21
N VAL A 154 -21.94 5.15 -14.20
CA VAL A 154 -22.96 4.11 -14.06
C VAL A 154 -24.33 4.70 -13.79
N GLY A 155 -24.41 5.77 -12.99
CA GLY A 155 -25.64 6.52 -12.78
C GLY A 155 -26.17 7.13 -14.08
N GLU A 156 -25.32 7.79 -14.87
CA GLU A 156 -25.70 8.37 -16.16
C GLU A 156 -26.16 7.31 -17.16
N LEU A 157 -25.48 6.16 -17.22
CA LEU A 157 -25.91 5.03 -18.06
C LEU A 157 -27.27 4.48 -17.61
N ALA A 158 -27.49 4.34 -16.31
CA ALA A 158 -28.75 3.86 -15.78
C ALA A 158 -29.89 4.85 -16.04
N GLU A 159 -29.62 6.15 -15.93
CA GLU A 159 -30.56 7.23 -16.29
C GLU A 159 -30.95 7.15 -17.77
N ILE A 160 -29.98 7.03 -18.68
CA ILE A 160 -30.23 6.88 -20.13
C ILE A 160 -31.16 5.70 -20.38
N MET A 161 -30.86 4.54 -19.77
CA MET A 161 -31.65 3.33 -19.94
C MET A 161 -33.05 3.43 -19.33
N ALA A 162 -33.21 4.14 -18.21
CA ALA A 162 -34.50 4.32 -17.56
C ALA A 162 -35.45 5.22 -18.37
N THR A 163 -34.92 6.13 -19.19
CA THR A 163 -35.72 7.07 -20.01
C THR A 163 -36.36 6.46 -21.26
N SER A 164 -35.97 5.25 -21.67
CA SER A 164 -36.47 4.66 -22.93
C SER A 164 -36.74 3.18 -22.80
N ASP A 165 -37.81 2.70 -23.43
CA ASP A 165 -38.15 1.28 -23.49
C ASP A 165 -37.44 0.53 -24.64
N VAL A 166 -36.36 1.10 -25.19
CA VAL A 166 -35.60 0.51 -26.30
C VAL A 166 -34.71 -0.62 -25.78
N THR A 167 -34.53 -1.68 -26.59
CA THR A 167 -33.54 -2.71 -26.31
C THR A 167 -32.12 -2.17 -26.50
N TRP A 168 -31.38 -2.07 -25.39
CA TRP A 168 -30.03 -1.54 -25.38
C TRP A 168 -28.99 -2.62 -25.68
N SER A 169 -28.10 -2.32 -26.63
CA SER A 169 -26.82 -3.02 -26.75
C SER A 169 -25.72 -2.16 -26.13
N PRO A 170 -24.60 -2.74 -25.64
CA PRO A 170 -23.50 -1.95 -25.10
C PRO A 170 -22.99 -0.87 -26.08
N LYS A 171 -22.93 -1.17 -27.39
CA LYS A 171 -22.53 -0.18 -28.41
C LYS A 171 -23.54 0.97 -28.56
N LYS A 172 -24.85 0.67 -28.56
CA LYS A 172 -25.89 1.71 -28.62
C LYS A 172 -25.85 2.60 -27.38
N LEU A 173 -25.60 1.99 -26.22
CA LEU A 173 -25.50 2.71 -24.95
C LEU A 173 -24.27 3.62 -24.89
N GLU A 174 -23.13 3.16 -25.41
CA GLU A 174 -21.91 4.00 -25.54
C GLU A 174 -22.14 5.20 -26.47
N LEU A 175 -22.81 4.97 -27.62
CA LEU A 175 -23.17 6.04 -28.54
C LEU A 175 -24.13 7.06 -27.88
N ALA A 176 -25.17 6.58 -27.21
CA ALA A 176 -26.13 7.44 -26.52
C ALA A 176 -25.48 8.27 -25.40
N LEU A 177 -24.54 7.70 -24.64
CA LEU A 177 -23.77 8.45 -23.66
C LEU A 177 -22.93 9.55 -24.34
N LYS A 178 -22.25 9.20 -25.43
CA LYS A 178 -21.43 10.16 -26.19
C LYS A 178 -22.26 11.30 -26.76
N GLU A 179 -23.44 11.00 -27.31
CA GLU A 179 -24.37 12.00 -27.84
C GLU A 179 -24.94 12.91 -26.75
N ARG A 180 -25.33 12.37 -25.60
CA ARG A 180 -25.92 13.17 -24.51
C ARG A 180 -24.92 13.96 -23.68
N ARG A 181 -23.71 13.42 -23.45
CA ARG A 181 -22.71 14.02 -22.56
C ARG A 181 -21.52 14.63 -23.30
N GLY A 182 -21.40 14.41 -24.62
CA GLY A 182 -20.30 14.94 -25.44
C GLY A 182 -18.93 14.34 -25.14
N ARG A 183 -18.85 13.22 -24.40
CA ARG A 183 -17.60 12.62 -23.95
C ARG A 183 -17.64 11.09 -24.01
N GLN A 184 -16.46 10.47 -24.09
CA GLN A 184 -16.33 9.02 -23.92
C GLN A 184 -16.50 8.64 -22.44
N GLY A 185 -16.96 7.42 -22.19
CA GLY A 185 -17.09 6.90 -20.84
C GLY A 185 -15.74 6.57 -20.20
N VAL A 186 -15.71 6.57 -18.86
CA VAL A 186 -14.50 6.37 -18.06
C VAL A 186 -13.77 5.06 -18.35
N TRP A 187 -14.46 4.04 -18.87
CA TRP A 187 -13.85 2.77 -19.27
C TRP A 187 -12.76 2.92 -20.34
N ALA A 188 -12.86 3.93 -21.21
CA ALA A 188 -11.83 4.23 -22.19
C ALA A 188 -10.50 4.60 -21.52
N HIS A 189 -10.54 5.33 -20.40
CA HIS A 189 -9.35 5.66 -19.60
C HIS A 189 -8.71 4.45 -18.93
N TYR A 190 -9.47 3.36 -18.81
CA TYR A 190 -9.04 2.11 -18.18
C TYR A 190 -8.63 1.06 -19.20
N ASP A 191 -8.62 1.40 -20.49
CA ASP A 191 -8.40 0.49 -21.60
C ASP A 191 -9.40 -0.69 -21.61
N LEU A 192 -10.59 -0.47 -21.07
CA LEU A 192 -11.65 -1.46 -20.94
C LEU A 192 -12.75 -1.20 -21.98
N GLY A 193 -13.28 -2.27 -22.57
CA GLY A 193 -14.50 -2.17 -23.36
C GLY A 193 -15.73 -1.94 -22.48
N ILE A 194 -16.74 -1.24 -23.01
CA ILE A 194 -17.98 -0.95 -22.26
C ILE A 194 -18.65 -2.21 -21.69
N ARG A 195 -18.58 -3.35 -22.39
CA ARG A 195 -19.16 -4.60 -21.90
C ARG A 195 -18.52 -5.09 -20.61
N ALA A 196 -17.18 -5.05 -20.52
CA ALA A 196 -16.45 -5.40 -19.31
C ALA A 196 -16.72 -4.41 -18.17
N PHE A 197 -16.89 -3.13 -18.50
CA PHE A 197 -17.31 -2.12 -17.56
C PHE A 197 -18.69 -2.43 -16.97
N LEU A 198 -19.70 -2.68 -17.81
CA LEU A 198 -21.06 -3.05 -17.38
C LEU A 198 -21.08 -4.34 -16.55
N SER A 199 -20.28 -5.36 -16.93
CA SER A 199 -20.14 -6.61 -16.15
C SER A 199 -19.62 -6.40 -14.73
N SER A 200 -18.96 -5.26 -14.46
CA SER A 200 -18.43 -4.93 -13.13
C SER A 200 -19.53 -4.45 -12.16
N PHE A 201 -20.74 -4.17 -12.67
CA PHE A 201 -21.91 -3.73 -11.90
C PHE A 201 -23.09 -4.71 -12.05
N PRO A 202 -22.95 -5.98 -11.64
CA PRO A 202 -23.94 -7.04 -11.81
C PRO A 202 -25.20 -6.87 -10.95
N LYS A 203 -25.24 -5.97 -9.95
CA LYS A 203 -26.49 -5.66 -9.24
C LYS A 203 -27.29 -4.60 -9.98
N THR A 204 -26.63 -3.72 -10.72
CA THR A 204 -27.22 -2.60 -11.46
C THR A 204 -27.64 -3.04 -12.87
N PHE A 205 -26.72 -3.67 -13.61
CA PHE A 205 -26.95 -4.12 -14.98
C PHE A 205 -27.03 -5.64 -15.08
N GLU A 206 -27.81 -6.10 -16.04
CA GLU A 206 -27.87 -7.48 -16.49
C GLU A 206 -27.52 -7.54 -17.97
N LEU A 207 -26.43 -8.24 -18.29
CA LEU A 207 -26.05 -8.54 -19.66
C LEU A 207 -26.67 -9.88 -20.06
N TYR A 208 -27.38 -9.91 -21.18
CA TYR A 208 -28.09 -11.10 -21.65
C TYR A 208 -27.95 -11.28 -23.17
N GLY A 209 -28.43 -12.41 -23.68
CA GLY A 209 -28.23 -12.85 -25.06
C GLY A 209 -26.93 -13.62 -25.26
N LYS A 210 -26.71 -14.10 -26.49
CA LYS A 210 -25.45 -14.74 -26.87
C LYS A 210 -24.33 -13.73 -26.69
N ASP A 211 -23.30 -14.08 -25.94
CA ASP A 211 -22.19 -13.19 -25.66
C ASP A 211 -22.65 -11.79 -25.22
N GLY A 212 -23.62 -11.68 -24.30
CA GLY A 212 -23.98 -10.42 -23.64
C GLY A 212 -24.19 -9.24 -24.61
N GLU A 213 -24.81 -9.53 -25.76
CA GLU A 213 -25.11 -8.56 -26.82
C GLU A 213 -26.06 -7.45 -26.36
N PHE A 214 -26.89 -7.74 -25.37
CA PHE A 214 -27.88 -6.81 -24.83
C PHE A 214 -27.63 -6.53 -23.35
N VAL A 215 -28.09 -5.35 -22.91
CA VAL A 215 -28.03 -4.90 -21.52
C VAL A 215 -29.40 -4.39 -21.10
N ARG A 216 -29.81 -4.74 -19.88
CA ARG A 216 -30.97 -4.14 -19.20
C ARG A 216 -30.62 -3.77 -17.77
N LEU A 217 -31.41 -2.88 -17.19
CA LEU A 217 -31.36 -2.63 -15.75
C LEU A 217 -31.97 -3.82 -15.01
N LYS A 218 -31.34 -4.26 -13.92
CA LYS A 218 -31.91 -5.33 -13.08
C LYS A 218 -33.21 -4.91 -12.40
N ARG A 219 -33.31 -3.63 -12.06
CA ARG A 219 -34.56 -3.01 -11.60
C ARG A 219 -35.06 -2.10 -12.70
N ALA A 220 -36.17 -2.50 -13.34
CA ALA A 220 -36.79 -1.70 -14.38
C ALA A 220 -37.05 -0.27 -13.89
N ARG A 221 -36.74 0.73 -14.72
CA ARG A 221 -36.94 2.17 -14.44
C ARG A 221 -36.23 2.71 -13.18
N CYS A 222 -35.27 1.98 -12.61
CA CYS A 222 -34.49 2.45 -11.46
C CYS A 222 -33.12 2.94 -11.93
N ALA A 223 -32.92 4.26 -11.91
CA ALA A 223 -31.63 4.88 -12.24
C ALA A 223 -30.61 4.83 -11.09
N THR A 224 -30.97 4.29 -9.94
CA THR A 224 -30.09 4.20 -8.77
C THR A 224 -29.05 3.09 -8.94
N VAL A 225 -27.78 3.40 -8.69
CA VAL A 225 -26.69 2.42 -8.67
C VAL A 225 -26.86 1.48 -7.47
N LEU A 226 -26.95 0.18 -7.72
CA LEU A 226 -27.20 -0.83 -6.68
C LEU A 226 -25.92 -1.56 -6.22
N ASP A 227 -24.86 -1.45 -6.99
CA ASP A 227 -23.56 -2.01 -6.66
C ASP A 227 -22.79 -1.12 -5.68
N HIS A 228 -22.07 -1.75 -4.76
CA HIS A 228 -21.14 -1.04 -3.89
C HIS A 228 -19.89 -0.65 -4.68
N GLY A 229 -19.49 0.63 -4.65
CA GLY A 229 -18.38 1.15 -5.44
C GLY A 229 -17.08 0.36 -5.28
N GLU A 230 -16.72 -0.03 -4.05
CA GLU A 230 -15.50 -0.83 -3.80
C GLU A 230 -15.53 -2.22 -4.43
N ASP A 231 -16.69 -2.89 -4.44
CA ASP A 231 -16.83 -4.20 -5.09
C ASP A 231 -16.71 -4.03 -6.60
N ALA A 232 -17.30 -2.97 -7.16
CA ALA A 232 -17.22 -2.68 -8.58
C ALA A 232 -15.78 -2.34 -9.01
N MET A 233 -15.06 -1.53 -8.24
CA MET A 233 -13.65 -1.21 -8.51
C MET A 233 -12.75 -2.45 -8.46
N ARG A 234 -13.01 -3.38 -7.53
CA ARG A 234 -12.32 -4.70 -7.51
C ARG A 234 -12.58 -5.50 -8.78
N ARG A 235 -13.82 -5.55 -9.26
CA ARG A 235 -14.17 -6.25 -10.52
C ARG A 235 -13.55 -5.57 -11.74
N LEU A 236 -13.52 -4.23 -11.79
CA LEU A 236 -12.87 -3.46 -12.85
C LEU A 236 -11.37 -3.75 -12.91
N ALA A 237 -10.69 -3.74 -11.76
CA ALA A 237 -9.26 -4.07 -11.65
C ALA A 237 -8.95 -5.47 -12.19
N ARG A 238 -9.81 -6.44 -11.86
CA ARG A 238 -9.71 -7.82 -12.34
C ARG A 238 -9.96 -7.92 -13.84
N ALA A 239 -11.05 -7.33 -14.33
CA ALA A 239 -11.40 -7.34 -15.76
C ALA A 239 -10.27 -6.76 -16.62
N ARG A 240 -9.59 -5.71 -16.13
CA ARG A 240 -8.43 -5.12 -16.79
C ARG A 240 -7.25 -6.08 -16.86
N SER A 241 -6.97 -6.77 -15.75
CA SER A 241 -5.87 -7.75 -15.68
C SER A 241 -6.12 -8.94 -16.60
N GLU A 242 -7.37 -9.42 -16.66
CA GLU A 242 -7.79 -10.49 -17.56
C GLU A 242 -7.73 -10.07 -19.03
N ASP A 243 -8.15 -8.85 -19.36
CA ASP A 243 -8.09 -8.33 -20.74
C ASP A 243 -6.64 -8.11 -21.20
N ALA A 244 -5.77 -7.60 -20.32
CA ALA A 244 -4.35 -7.50 -20.56
C ALA A 244 -3.71 -8.88 -20.82
N ALA A 245 -4.04 -9.89 -20.00
CA ALA A 245 -3.57 -11.25 -20.20
C ALA A 245 -4.06 -11.85 -21.53
N ARG A 246 -5.31 -11.59 -21.93
CA ARG A 246 -5.87 -12.05 -23.22
C ARG A 246 -5.19 -11.39 -24.42
N ARG A 247 -4.87 -10.10 -24.34
CA ARG A 247 -4.14 -9.39 -25.40
C ARG A 247 -2.74 -9.99 -25.60
N LEU A 248 -2.01 -10.19 -24.51
CA LEU A 248 -0.71 -10.87 -24.54
C LEU A 248 -0.82 -12.26 -25.13
N ALA A 249 -1.81 -13.07 -24.74
CA ALA A 249 -2.01 -14.41 -25.30
C ALA A 249 -2.27 -14.38 -26.83
N ARG A 250 -3.07 -13.42 -27.32
CA ARG A 250 -3.33 -13.25 -28.76
C ARG A 250 -2.08 -12.87 -29.54
N GLU A 251 -1.27 -11.96 -29.00
CA GLU A 251 0.01 -11.56 -29.59
C GLU A 251 0.96 -12.76 -29.70
N HIS A 252 1.02 -13.61 -28.68
CA HIS A 252 1.83 -14.84 -28.73
C HIS A 252 1.29 -15.85 -29.76
N SER A 253 -0.03 -16.01 -29.89
CA SER A 253 -0.60 -16.92 -30.90
C SER A 253 -0.36 -16.46 -32.34
N HIS A 254 -0.33 -15.14 -32.59
CA HIS A 254 -0.09 -14.60 -33.93
C HIS A 254 1.41 -14.49 -34.27
N GLY A 255 2.28 -14.26 -33.27
CA GLY A 255 3.72 -14.14 -33.48
C GLY A 255 4.43 -15.44 -33.89
N VAL A 256 3.84 -16.62 -33.66
CA VAL A 256 4.46 -17.90 -34.01
C VAL A 256 4.36 -18.23 -35.50
N LEU A 257 3.44 -17.61 -36.24
CA LEU A 257 3.23 -17.88 -37.67
C LEU A 257 3.93 -16.91 -38.63
N GLN A 258 4.61 -15.87 -38.12
CA GLN A 258 5.44 -14.97 -38.92
C GLN A 258 6.94 -15.10 -38.57
N ARG A 259 7.44 -16.33 -38.41
CA ARG A 259 8.80 -16.59 -38.86
C ARG A 259 8.76 -16.50 -40.38
N GLU A 260 8.88 -15.27 -40.89
CA GLU A 260 9.16 -15.08 -42.31
C GLU A 260 10.32 -16.00 -42.67
N PRO A 261 10.19 -16.81 -43.74
CA PRO A 261 11.31 -17.59 -44.23
C PRO A 261 12.43 -16.58 -44.49
N SER A 262 13.53 -16.76 -43.74
CA SER A 262 14.71 -15.90 -43.80
C SER A 262 14.96 -15.48 -45.25
N PRO A 263 14.93 -14.18 -45.58
CA PRO A 263 15.11 -13.74 -46.95
C PRO A 263 16.45 -14.30 -47.41
N ARG A 264 16.41 -15.22 -48.38
CA ARG A 264 17.61 -15.75 -49.04
C ARG A 264 18.35 -14.54 -49.58
N ILE A 265 19.43 -14.16 -48.91
CA ILE A 265 20.31 -13.06 -49.31
C ILE A 265 20.78 -13.39 -50.73
N PRO A 266 20.36 -12.63 -51.76
CA PRO A 266 20.98 -12.73 -53.05
C PRO A 266 22.34 -12.04 -52.90
N ASN A 267 23.39 -12.84 -52.98
CA ASN A 267 24.77 -12.39 -53.03
C ASN A 267 24.95 -11.41 -54.19
N LYS A 268 24.98 -10.10 -53.92
CA LYS A 268 25.34 -9.06 -54.88
C LYS A 268 26.36 -8.12 -54.26
N GLN A 269 27.60 -8.31 -54.70
CA GLN A 269 28.69 -7.35 -54.62
C GLN A 269 28.35 -6.15 -55.53
N HIS A 270 28.43 -4.91 -55.02
CA HIS A 270 28.89 -3.68 -55.70
C HIS A 270 28.80 -2.45 -54.74
N PRO A 271 29.42 -1.29 -55.05
CA PRO A 271 30.35 -0.61 -54.15
C PRO A 271 29.89 0.82 -53.81
N ASP A 272 30.62 1.43 -52.88
CA ASP A 272 30.87 2.85 -52.65
C ASP A 272 29.99 3.90 -53.35
N VAL A 273 29.17 4.60 -52.55
CA VAL A 273 28.75 6.00 -52.79
C VAL A 273 28.78 6.77 -51.47
N PRO A 274 29.35 8.00 -51.44
CA PRO A 274 29.67 8.71 -50.21
C PRO A 274 28.51 9.50 -49.59
N HIS A 275 28.68 9.67 -48.27
CA HIS A 275 28.09 10.64 -47.36
C HIS A 275 27.60 11.95 -47.97
N ASN A 276 26.40 12.37 -47.56
CA ASN A 276 26.18 13.77 -47.24
C ASN A 276 25.27 13.91 -46.00
N GLN A 277 25.89 14.33 -44.90
CA GLN A 277 25.24 14.59 -43.62
C GLN A 277 24.76 16.04 -43.60
N THR A 278 23.46 16.25 -43.35
CA THR A 278 22.96 17.53 -42.85
C THR A 278 22.12 17.26 -41.60
N LYS A 279 22.81 17.22 -40.45
CA LYS A 279 22.18 17.18 -39.12
C LYS A 279 21.74 18.59 -38.75
N VAL A 280 20.45 18.87 -38.86
CA VAL A 280 19.82 20.01 -38.18
C VAL A 280 19.41 19.51 -36.80
N ALA A 281 20.11 20.00 -35.77
CA ALA A 281 19.81 19.67 -34.38
C ALA A 281 18.66 20.56 -33.89
N GLU A 282 17.47 19.99 -33.74
CA GLU A 282 16.42 20.59 -32.92
C GLU A 282 16.70 20.31 -31.43
N PRO A 283 16.71 21.33 -30.56
CA PRO A 283 16.79 21.11 -29.13
C PRO A 283 15.44 20.62 -28.61
N LEU A 284 15.34 19.31 -28.37
CA LEU A 284 14.25 18.70 -27.60
C LEU A 284 14.34 19.16 -26.14
N LEU A 285 13.69 20.28 -25.81
CA LEU A 285 13.18 20.53 -24.47
C LEU A 285 12.02 19.54 -24.23
N SER A 286 12.36 18.27 -23.96
CA SER A 286 11.39 17.32 -23.44
C SER A 286 11.05 17.74 -22.02
N LEU A 287 9.97 18.50 -21.87
CA LEU A 287 9.26 18.56 -20.59
C LEU A 287 9.06 17.12 -20.12
N PRO A 288 9.32 16.79 -18.84
CA PRO A 288 8.99 15.48 -18.33
C PRO A 288 7.51 15.28 -18.60
N SER A 289 7.20 14.37 -19.53
CA SER A 289 5.81 14.09 -19.90
C SER A 289 5.08 13.87 -18.59
N LEU A 290 4.08 14.69 -18.31
CA LEU A 290 3.02 14.39 -17.36
C LEU A 290 2.38 13.12 -17.89
N LYS A 291 3.05 11.97 -17.69
CA LYS A 291 2.55 10.65 -18.04
C LYS A 291 1.24 10.61 -17.31
N SER A 292 0.17 10.67 -18.11
CA SER A 292 -1.22 10.57 -17.73
C SER A 292 -1.35 9.89 -16.38
N ASN A 293 -2.15 10.45 -15.48
CA ASN A 293 -2.68 9.76 -14.30
C ASN A 293 -3.57 8.56 -14.72
N ARG A 294 -3.04 7.73 -15.62
CA ARG A 294 -3.51 6.43 -16.03
C ARG A 294 -3.43 5.59 -14.78
N MET A 295 -4.57 5.03 -14.41
CA MET A 295 -4.70 4.13 -13.29
C MET A 295 -3.51 3.19 -13.17
N LYS A 296 -2.75 3.32 -12.09
CA LYS A 296 -1.95 2.21 -11.54
C LYS A 296 -2.85 1.29 -10.74
N VAL A 297 -4.01 0.93 -11.29
CA VAL A 297 -4.74 -0.26 -10.87
C VAL A 297 -3.97 -1.45 -11.41
N GLY A 298 -2.90 -1.77 -10.69
CA GLY A 298 -2.18 -3.02 -10.83
C GLY A 298 -2.82 -4.01 -9.91
N PHE A 299 -3.18 -5.16 -10.46
CA PHE A 299 -3.37 -6.33 -9.63
C PHE A 299 -1.99 -6.81 -9.21
N ILE A 300 -1.62 -6.59 -7.96
CA ILE A 300 -0.36 -7.10 -7.43
C ILE A 300 -0.67 -8.49 -6.87
N PRO A 301 -0.23 -9.59 -7.53
CA PRO A 301 -0.37 -10.90 -6.95
C PRO A 301 0.39 -10.90 -5.63
N TYR A 302 -0.26 -11.38 -4.56
CA TYR A 302 0.45 -11.63 -3.31
C TYR A 302 1.46 -12.74 -3.59
N ALA A 303 2.75 -12.42 -3.63
CA ALA A 303 3.76 -13.44 -3.37
C ALA A 303 3.53 -13.92 -1.93
N ASP A 304 3.42 -15.23 -1.71
CA ASP A 304 3.21 -15.80 -0.38
C ASP A 304 4.39 -15.47 0.55
N VAL A 305 4.34 -14.32 1.22
CA VAL A 305 5.31 -13.94 2.27
C VAL A 305 5.00 -14.67 3.60
N THR A 306 3.88 -15.39 3.67
CA THR A 306 3.38 -16.01 4.91
C THR A 306 3.71 -17.50 5.08
N ALA A 307 4.47 -18.12 4.17
CA ALA A 307 4.83 -19.54 4.34
C ALA A 307 5.81 -19.81 5.51
N ASP A 308 6.44 -18.78 6.11
CA ASP A 308 7.57 -18.98 7.02
C ASP A 308 7.35 -18.64 8.51
N ARG A 309 6.12 -18.34 8.94
CA ARG A 309 5.87 -18.01 10.37
C ARG A 309 4.59 -18.61 10.91
N PHE A 310 4.64 -19.91 11.22
CA PHE A 310 3.93 -20.49 12.37
C PHE A 310 4.48 -21.92 12.62
N ARG A 311 5.78 -22.03 12.93
CA ARG A 311 6.22 -23.11 13.83
C ARG A 311 5.91 -22.63 15.25
N SER A 312 4.74 -23.02 15.75
CA SER A 312 4.48 -22.98 17.18
C SER A 312 5.52 -23.86 17.86
N SER A 313 6.44 -23.25 18.60
CA SER A 313 7.17 -23.93 19.66
C SER A 313 6.12 -24.42 20.66
N GLY A 314 5.82 -25.71 20.60
CA GLY A 314 5.18 -26.40 21.71
C GLY A 314 6.23 -26.57 22.80
N GLU A 315 6.06 -25.82 23.88
CA GLU A 315 6.47 -26.15 25.25
C GLU A 315 5.27 -25.89 26.14
#